data_AF-A0A7G2IXJ1-F1
#
_entry.id   AF-A0A7G2IXJ1-F1
#
_cell.length_a   1.000
_cell.length_b   1.000
_cell.length_c   1.000
_cell.angle_alpha   90.00
_cell.angle_beta   90.00
_cell.angle_gamma   90.00
#
_symmetry.space_group_name_H-M   'P 1'
#
loop_
_entity.id
_entity.type
_entity.pdbx_description
1 polymer ?
#
loop_
_entity_poly.entity_id
_entity_poly.type
_entity_poly.pdbx_seq_one_letter_code
_entity_poly.pdbx_strand_id
1 'polypeptide(L)' 'MQKAMYGQFENTFMMYLPRLCEHCLNPACVATCPSGAIYKREEDGIVLIDQDKCRGWRMCITGCPYKKNLLQLEER' A
#
# COMPACT_ATOMS: atom_id res chain seq x y z
N MET A 1 6.38 -26.91 15.23
CA MET A 1 6.36 -28.15 14.42
C MET A 1 6.20 -27.89 12.92
N GLN A 2 5.17 -27.18 12.43
CA GLN A 2 4.95 -26.96 10.98
C GLN A 2 6.13 -26.35 10.21
N LYS A 3 6.90 -25.43 10.80
CA LYS A 3 8.02 -24.75 10.12
C LYS A 3 9.15 -25.70 9.70
N ALA A 4 9.36 -26.79 10.45
CA ALA A 4 10.37 -27.80 10.12
C ALA A 4 9.91 -28.73 8.98
N MET A 5 8.61 -28.95 8.83
CA MET A 5 8.02 -29.83 7.82
C MET A 5 8.09 -29.22 6.42
N TYR A 6 7.76 -27.92 6.25
CA TYR A 6 7.82 -27.24 4.95
C TYR A 6 9.24 -26.94 4.44
N GLY A 7 10.27 -27.27 5.21
CA GLY A 7 11.67 -27.19 4.78
C GLY A 7 12.16 -28.45 4.04
N GLN A 8 11.37 -29.52 4.04
CA GLN A 8 11.67 -30.76 3.30
C GLN A 8 11.19 -30.63 1.85
N PHE A 9 11.98 -31.12 0.90
CA PHE A 9 11.71 -30.99 -0.54
C PHE A 9 10.33 -31.57 -0.90
N GLU A 10 9.99 -32.73 -0.33
CA GLU A 10 8.75 -33.47 -0.56
C GLU A 10 7.51 -32.71 -0.06
N ASN A 11 7.68 -31.77 0.86
CA ASN A 11 6.61 -30.98 1.47
C ASN A 11 6.62 -29.51 0.99
N THR A 12 7.28 -29.22 -0.13
CA THR A 12 7.31 -27.87 -0.70
C THR A 12 5.91 -27.48 -1.19
N PHE A 13 5.41 -26.35 -0.72
CA PHE A 13 4.13 -25.79 -1.18
C PHE A 13 4.33 -24.33 -1.63
N MET A 14 3.56 -23.93 -2.64
CA MET A 14 3.53 -22.56 -3.16
C MET A 14 2.08 -22.20 -3.54
N MET A 15 1.73 -20.93 -3.36
CA MET A 15 0.49 -20.36 -3.87
C MET A 15 0.74 -18.96 -4.45
N TYR A 16 -0.12 -18.55 -5.36
CA TYR A 16 -0.14 -17.18 -5.89
C TYR A 16 -1.10 -16.32 -5.06
N LEU A 17 -0.69 -15.10 -4.73
CA LEU A 17 -1.51 -14.16 -3.96
C LEU A 17 -1.52 -12.78 -4.65
N PRO A 18 -2.53 -12.49 -5.50
CA PRO A 18 -2.68 -11.15 -6.06
C PRO A 18 -3.10 -10.18 -4.95
N ARG A 19 -2.42 -9.03 -4.86
CA ARG A 19 -2.76 -7.95 -3.91
C ARG A 19 -2.68 -6.61 -4.60
N LEU A 20 -3.60 -5.72 -4.28
CA LEU A 20 -3.76 -4.38 -4.83
C LEU A 20 -3.93 -3.36 -3.70
N CYS A 21 -4.25 -2.11 -4.03
CA CYS A 21 -4.66 -1.13 -3.02
C CYS A 21 -6.02 -1.57 -2.45
N GLU A 22 -6.11 -1.72 -1.14
CA GLU A 22 -7.33 -2.20 -0.49
C GLU A 22 -8.38 -1.10 -0.27
N HIS A 23 -8.08 0.16 -0.65
CA HIS A 23 -8.96 1.32 -0.46
C HIS A 23 -9.63 1.38 0.92
N CYS A 24 -8.82 1.19 1.97
CA CYS A 24 -9.27 0.98 3.34
C CYS A 24 -10.29 2.03 3.82
N LEU A 25 -11.18 1.63 4.74
CA LEU A 25 -12.09 2.55 5.43
C LEU A 25 -11.32 3.58 6.28
N ASN A 26 -10.29 3.12 6.98
CA ASN A 26 -9.35 3.96 7.73
C ASN A 26 -7.95 3.91 7.08
N PRO A 27 -7.71 4.70 6.02
CA PRO A 27 -6.46 4.63 5.27
C PRO A 27 -5.30 5.28 6.03
N ALA A 28 -4.36 4.47 6.51
CA ALA A 28 -3.13 4.94 7.15
C ALA A 28 -2.28 5.86 6.25
N CYS A 29 -2.38 5.71 4.93
CA CYS A 29 -1.71 6.61 3.98
C CYS A 29 -2.28 8.03 4.00
N VAL A 30 -3.59 8.20 4.21
CA VAL A 30 -4.21 9.52 4.38
C VAL A 30 -3.74 10.15 5.69
N ALA A 31 -3.81 9.40 6.79
CA ALA A 31 -3.41 9.88 8.12
C ALA A 31 -1.93 10.31 8.22
N THR A 32 -1.06 9.73 7.38
CA THR A 32 0.39 9.98 7.43
C THR A 32 0.87 11.02 6.42
N CYS A 33 0.02 11.49 5.49
CA CYS A 33 0.41 12.47 4.48
C CYS A 33 0.41 13.89 5.07
N PRO A 34 1.57 14.56 5.24
CA PRO A 34 1.60 15.88 5.88
C PRO A 34 0.95 16.98 5.05
N SER A 35 0.96 16.83 3.71
CA SER A 35 0.37 17.81 2.80
C SER A 35 -1.13 17.63 2.59
N GLY A 36 -1.74 16.58 3.16
CA GLY A 36 -3.15 16.27 2.92
C GLY A 36 -3.47 15.95 1.45
N ALA A 37 -2.47 15.56 0.66
CA ALA A 37 -2.66 15.27 -0.77
C ALA A 37 -3.40 13.94 -1.03
N ILE A 38 -3.55 13.08 -0.02
CA ILE A 38 -4.23 11.81 -0.15
C ILE A 38 -5.62 11.94 0.45
N TYR A 39 -6.65 11.52 -0.28
CA TYR A 39 -8.03 11.61 0.14
C TYR A 39 -8.83 10.38 -0.29
N LYS A 40 -9.94 10.14 0.40
CA LYS A 40 -10.92 9.09 0.06
C LYS A 40 -12.14 9.77 -0.56
N ARG A 41 -12.49 9.38 -1.77
CA ARG A 41 -13.70 9.84 -2.45
C ARG A 41 -14.93 9.31 -1.71
N GLU A 42 -15.93 10.15 -1.51
CA GLU A 42 -17.13 9.80 -0.73
C GLU A 42 -18.09 8.92 -1.54
N GLU A 43 -18.13 9.13 -2.86
CA GLU A 43 -19.07 8.47 -3.77
C GLU A 43 -18.77 6.98 -4.00
N ASP A 44 -17.49 6.59 -4.00
CA ASP A 44 -17.06 5.22 -4.33
C ASP A 44 -16.03 4.64 -3.34
N GLY A 45 -15.56 5.43 -2.38
CA GLY A 45 -14.59 4.99 -1.39
C GLY A 45 -13.17 4.81 -1.93
N ILE A 46 -12.89 5.22 -3.17
CA ILE A 46 -11.55 5.11 -3.75
C ILE A 46 -10.61 6.10 -3.06
N VAL A 47 -9.47 5.58 -2.61
CA VAL A 47 -8.36 6.36 -2.05
C VAL A 47 -7.43 6.79 -3.19
N LEU A 48 -7.29 8.10 -3.38
CA LEU A 48 -6.49 8.71 -4.44
C LEU A 48 -5.39 9.61 -3.86
N ILE A 49 -4.34 9.80 -4.65
CA ILE A 49 -3.27 10.76 -4.40
C ILE A 49 -3.42 11.89 -5.41
N ASP A 50 -3.70 13.10 -4.93
CA ASP A 50 -3.70 14.33 -5.72
C ASP A 50 -2.26 14.65 -6.15
N GLN A 51 -1.97 14.52 -7.44
CA GLN A 51 -0.62 14.72 -7.97
C GLN A 51 -0.18 16.19 -7.94
N ASP A 52 -1.11 17.14 -8.02
CA ASP A 52 -0.77 18.56 -8.01
C ASP A 52 -0.49 19.06 -6.57
N LYS A 53 -1.10 18.43 -5.56
CA LYS A 53 -0.84 18.71 -4.13
C LYS A 53 0.29 17.86 -3.55
N CYS A 54 0.66 16.75 -4.19
CA CYS A 54 1.70 15.87 -3.72
C CYS A 54 3.06 16.58 -3.76
N ARG A 55 3.80 16.56 -2.64
CA ARG A 55 5.14 17.15 -2.53
C ARG A 55 6.25 16.11 -2.33
N GLY A 56 5.96 14.83 -2.58
CA GLY A 56 6.96 13.77 -2.50
C GLY A 56 7.53 13.53 -1.09
N TRP A 57 6.77 13.81 -0.02
CA TRP A 57 7.21 13.56 1.36
C TRP A 57 7.46 12.08 1.69
N ARG A 58 6.94 11.15 0.87
CA ARG A 58 7.14 9.68 0.98
C ARG A 58 6.64 9.03 2.27
N MET A 59 6.07 9.79 3.22
CA MET A 59 5.52 9.25 4.48
C MET A 59 4.38 8.25 4.28
N CYS A 60 3.57 8.44 3.24
CA CYS A 60 2.48 7.53 2.88
C CYS A 60 2.96 6.12 2.45
N ILE A 61 4.22 5.97 2.04
CA ILE A 61 4.83 4.67 1.68
C ILE A 61 5.11 3.88 2.95
N THR A 62 5.74 4.52 3.92
CA THR A 62 6.02 3.92 5.23
C THR A 62 4.72 3.63 5.99
N GLY A 63 3.76 4.56 5.96
CA GLY A 63 2.48 4.44 6.66
C GLY A 63 1.55 3.34 6.13
N CYS A 64 1.61 3.01 4.84
CA CYS A 64 0.79 1.93 4.30
C CYS A 64 1.34 0.55 4.71
N PRO A 65 0.61 -0.29 5.47
CA PRO A 65 1.07 -1.63 5.84
C PRO A 65 1.19 -2.57 4.63
N TYR A 66 0.46 -2.28 3.54
CA TYR A 66 0.49 -3.06 2.31
C TYR A 66 1.52 -2.59 1.28
N LYS A 67 2.21 -1.47 1.54
CA LYS A 67 3.26 -0.90 0.67
C LYS A 67 2.80 -0.71 -0.79
N LYS A 68 1.54 -0.28 -0.96
CA LYS A 68 0.92 -0.09 -2.28
C LYS A 68 1.09 1.30 -2.87
N ASN A 69 1.46 2.28 -2.05
CA ASN A 69 1.84 3.60 -2.55
C ASN A 69 3.26 3.54 -3.09
N LEU A 70 3.45 3.96 -4.33
CA LEU A 70 4.75 4.06 -4.97
C LEU A 70 5.04 5.53 -5.25
N LEU A 71 6.31 5.92 -5.08
CA LEU A 71 6.77 7.24 -5.48
C LEU A 71 6.97 7.25 -6.99
N GLN A 72 6.37 8.23 -7.66
CA GLN A 72 6.74 8.56 -9.04
C GLN A 72 8.08 9.30 -9.01
N LEU A 73 9.10 8.72 -9.67
CA LEU A 73 10.47 9.24 -9.68
C LEU A 73 10.69 10.29 -10.79
N GLU A 74 9.77 10.38 -11.74
CA GLU A 74 9.86 11.32 -12.84
C GLU A 74 9.25 12.65 -12.41
N GLU A 75 10.10 13.69 -12.42
CA GLU A 75 9.77 15.04 -11.99
C GLU A 75 8.89 15.75 -13.04
N ARG A 76 7.78 16.32 -12.57
CA ARG A 76 7.20 17.51 -13.20
C ARG A 76 7.93 18.74 -12.66
#